data_AF-A0A2V9UWI3-F1
#
_entry.id   AF-A0A2V9UWI3-F1
#
_cell.length_a   1.000
_cell.length_b   1.000
_cell.length_c   1.000
_cell.angle_alpha   90.00
_cell.angle_beta   90.00
_cell.angle_gamma   90.00
#
_symmetry.space_group_name_H-M   'P 1'
#
loop_
_entity.id
_entity.type
_entity.pdbx_description
1 polymer ?
#
loop_
_entity_poly.entity_id
_entity_poly.type
_entity_poly.pdbx_seq_one_letter_code
_entity_poly.pdbx_strand_id
1 'polypeptide(L)'
;MRTGSIRLAGGALEDNVSLTPIGGPRRKITSATLREKKLHRDSITCLTAYDYATARLVDEAGIDVVLVGDSLAMTMLGYDNTLSVTVDEMLHHVRAVHRGVKDAWLVADMPYGSYHETVEDAVHNAARFVKEGGVEAVKMEGGEKRVDVIRRVIDAEIPVAGHIGLTPQSVNMMGGYKVQGKTLQAIEQLMRDAVALDRAGVACIYLEGIPREVATMITAEVETPTIGIGAGPDCDGQVLVFHDLVNLTFNPPAKFVRRYGDASALISQAVEAFKSDVARGQFPSDAESYHLPKDTQVALETVLQRKRAMQR
;
A
#
# COMPACT_ATOMS: atom_id res chain seq x y z
N MET A 1 -23.61 50.71 -19.02
CA MET A 1 -24.89 50.44 -18.31
C MET A 1 -25.54 49.21 -18.94
N ARG A 2 -25.96 48.25 -18.09
CA ARG A 2 -26.64 46.96 -18.38
C ARG A 2 -25.73 45.90 -19.01
N THR A 3 -25.15 44.90 -18.35
CA THR A 3 -25.59 43.85 -17.38
C THR A 3 -26.68 42.90 -17.87
N GLY A 4 -26.37 41.59 -17.81
CA GLY A 4 -27.25 40.43 -18.06
C GLY A 4 -26.42 39.19 -18.44
N SER A 5 -25.72 38.55 -17.50
CA SER A 5 -26.18 37.35 -16.75
C SER A 5 -26.43 36.12 -17.63
N ILE A 6 -25.45 35.22 -17.68
CA ILE A 6 -25.60 33.83 -18.15
C ILE A 6 -25.78 32.97 -16.89
N ARG A 7 -26.95 32.33 -16.78
CA ARG A 7 -27.26 31.31 -15.78
C ARG A 7 -26.58 30.01 -16.19
N LEU A 8 -25.73 29.46 -15.34
CA LEU A 8 -25.32 28.05 -15.41
C LEU A 8 -26.36 27.23 -14.64
N ALA A 9 -27.06 26.38 -15.37
CA ALA A 9 -27.99 25.40 -14.81
C ALA A 9 -27.21 24.31 -14.08
N GLY A 10 -27.65 23.98 -12.87
CA GLY A 10 -27.17 22.85 -12.10
C GLY A 10 -27.55 21.53 -12.77
N GLY A 11 -26.56 20.65 -12.90
CA GLY A 11 -26.73 19.24 -13.24
C GLY A 11 -26.39 18.40 -12.01
N ALA A 12 -27.29 17.47 -11.68
CA ALA A 12 -27.21 16.55 -10.57
C ALA A 12 -25.96 15.64 -10.66
N LEU A 13 -25.27 15.47 -9.53
CA LEU A 13 -24.29 14.40 -9.32
C LEU A 13 -25.07 13.16 -8.82
N GLU A 14 -25.77 12.50 -9.73
CA GLU A 14 -26.22 11.11 -9.54
C GLU A 14 -25.41 10.24 -10.50
N ASP A 15 -24.13 10.02 -10.17
CA ASP A 15 -23.40 8.88 -10.70
C ASP A 15 -23.35 7.82 -9.60
N ASN A 16 -24.24 6.83 -9.76
CA ASN A 16 -24.24 5.59 -9.00
C ASN A 16 -22.83 5.00 -8.98
N VAL A 17 -22.21 4.93 -7.80
CA VAL A 17 -21.03 4.09 -7.56
C VAL A 17 -21.48 2.64 -7.67
N SER A 18 -21.43 2.12 -8.90
CA SER A 18 -21.71 0.73 -9.21
C SER A 18 -20.64 -0.14 -8.55
N LEU A 19 -21.03 -0.89 -7.52
CA LEU A 19 -20.22 -1.95 -6.89
C LEU A 19 -20.07 -3.19 -7.78
N THR A 20 -20.23 -3.04 -9.10
CA THR A 20 -20.03 -4.14 -10.04
C THR A 20 -18.53 -4.41 -10.12
N PRO A 21 -18.07 -5.65 -9.91
CA PRO A 21 -16.66 -6.00 -10.09
C PRO A 21 -16.20 -5.51 -11.46
N ILE A 22 -15.13 -4.70 -11.47
CA ILE A 22 -14.52 -4.24 -12.71
C ILE A 22 -13.76 -5.43 -13.30
N GLY A 23 -14.46 -6.25 -14.11
CA GLY A 23 -13.87 -7.37 -14.85
C GLY A 23 -14.42 -8.74 -14.46
N GLY A 24 -14.23 -9.70 -15.38
CA GLY A 24 -14.58 -11.11 -15.18
C GLY A 24 -13.69 -11.79 -14.12
N PRO A 25 -13.96 -13.06 -13.77
CA PRO A 25 -13.17 -13.78 -12.77
C PRO A 25 -11.70 -13.84 -13.19
N ARG A 26 -10.82 -13.28 -12.36
CA ARG A 26 -9.37 -13.31 -12.57
C ARG A 26 -8.77 -14.54 -11.90
N ARG A 27 -7.65 -15.01 -12.44
CA ARG A 27 -6.86 -16.09 -11.84
C ARG A 27 -5.93 -15.49 -10.78
N LYS A 28 -5.81 -16.17 -9.64
CA LYS A 28 -4.84 -15.83 -8.58
C LYS A 28 -3.43 -15.70 -9.17
N ILE A 29 -2.76 -14.58 -8.90
CA ILE A 29 -1.36 -14.33 -9.24
C ILE A 29 -0.48 -15.09 -8.26
N THR A 30 0.59 -15.68 -8.78
CA THR A 30 1.58 -16.46 -8.04
C THR A 30 2.99 -16.06 -8.43
N SER A 31 4.01 -16.53 -7.70
CA SER A 31 5.41 -16.35 -8.10
C SER A 31 5.71 -16.91 -9.51
N ALA A 32 5.07 -18.03 -9.88
CA ALA A 32 5.17 -18.59 -11.23
C ALA A 32 4.59 -17.64 -12.29
N THR A 33 3.45 -17.00 -12.00
CA THR A 33 2.86 -15.99 -12.87
C THR A 33 3.80 -14.80 -13.08
N LEU A 34 4.50 -14.33 -12.05
CA LEU A 34 5.49 -13.25 -12.21
C LEU A 34 6.65 -13.66 -13.13
N ARG A 35 7.11 -14.91 -13.02
CA ARG A 35 8.15 -15.44 -13.91
C ARG A 35 7.67 -15.53 -15.37
N GLU A 36 6.43 -15.96 -15.58
CA GLU A 36 5.79 -15.95 -16.91
C GLU A 36 5.71 -14.54 -17.47
N LYS A 37 5.30 -13.54 -16.67
CA LYS A 37 5.24 -12.13 -17.10
C LYS A 37 6.61 -11.61 -17.56
N LYS A 38 7.70 -11.91 -16.83
CA LYS A 38 9.06 -11.58 -17.28
C LYS A 38 9.40 -12.24 -18.63
N LEU A 39 9.14 -13.54 -18.78
CA LEU A 39 9.41 -14.28 -20.02
C LEU A 39 8.65 -13.69 -21.22
N HIS A 40 7.41 -13.24 -21.00
CA HIS A 40 6.56 -12.62 -22.01
C HIS A 40 6.78 -11.11 -22.18
N ARG A 41 7.60 -10.49 -21.32
CA ARG A 41 7.81 -9.03 -21.24
C ARG A 41 6.53 -8.25 -20.91
N ASP A 42 5.63 -8.87 -20.16
CA ASP A 42 4.46 -8.21 -19.61
C ASP A 42 4.84 -7.50 -18.30
N SER A 43 4.44 -6.23 -18.14
CA SER A 43 4.79 -5.46 -16.95
C SER A 43 4.13 -6.00 -15.69
N ILE A 44 4.90 -6.15 -14.62
CA ILE A 44 4.40 -6.48 -13.28
C ILE A 44 4.00 -5.18 -12.56
N THR A 45 2.76 -5.11 -12.10
CA THR A 45 2.23 -3.98 -11.33
C THR A 45 2.20 -4.31 -9.85
N CYS A 46 2.78 -3.44 -9.03
CA CYS A 46 2.80 -3.60 -7.58
C CYS A 46 2.37 -2.30 -6.90
N LEU A 47 1.50 -2.39 -5.90
CA LEU A 47 1.15 -1.27 -5.02
C LEU A 47 1.14 -1.72 -3.58
N THR A 48 1.50 -0.80 -2.68
CA THR A 48 1.31 -1.08 -1.25
C THR A 48 -0.16 -0.98 -0.85
N ALA A 49 -0.55 -1.71 0.20
CA ALA A 49 -1.83 -1.52 0.88
C ALA A 49 -1.68 -1.90 2.35
N TYR A 50 -2.45 -1.26 3.24
CA TYR A 50 -2.29 -1.44 4.69
C TYR A 50 -3.62 -1.65 5.43
N ASP A 51 -4.75 -1.61 4.74
CA ASP A 51 -6.08 -1.80 5.29
C ASP A 51 -6.99 -2.55 4.32
N TYR A 52 -8.14 -3.02 4.82
CA TYR A 52 -9.10 -3.80 4.04
C TYR A 52 -9.68 -3.05 2.83
N ALA A 53 -10.06 -1.77 3.00
CA ALA A 53 -10.76 -1.02 1.96
C ALA A 53 -9.80 -0.67 0.82
N THR A 54 -8.61 -0.18 1.13
CA THR A 54 -7.56 0.09 0.15
C THR A 54 -7.15 -1.19 -0.58
N ALA A 55 -6.90 -2.28 0.16
CA ALA A 55 -6.50 -3.55 -0.42
C ALA A 55 -7.53 -4.09 -1.42
N ARG A 56 -8.82 -3.97 -1.09
CA ARG A 56 -9.90 -4.39 -1.97
C ARG A 56 -9.92 -3.59 -3.27
N LEU A 57 -9.81 -2.26 -3.19
CA LEU A 57 -9.80 -1.39 -4.38
C LEU A 57 -8.58 -1.66 -5.26
N VAL A 58 -7.41 -1.85 -4.64
CA VAL A 58 -6.16 -2.17 -5.35
C VAL A 58 -6.26 -3.54 -6.03
N ASP A 59 -6.80 -4.54 -5.35
CA ASP A 59 -7.00 -5.88 -5.91
C ASP A 59 -7.99 -5.85 -7.07
N GLU A 60 -9.18 -5.27 -6.89
CA GLU A 60 -10.23 -5.15 -7.92
C GLU A 60 -9.78 -4.33 -9.15
N ALA A 61 -8.81 -3.44 -8.99
CA ALA A 61 -8.23 -2.66 -10.10
C ALA A 61 -7.29 -3.48 -11.01
N GLY A 62 -6.98 -4.74 -10.67
CA GLY A 62 -6.15 -5.59 -11.52
C GLY A 62 -4.66 -5.63 -11.16
N ILE A 63 -4.25 -5.06 -10.02
CA ILE A 63 -2.84 -5.03 -9.61
C ILE A 63 -2.32 -6.45 -9.36
N ASP A 64 -1.12 -6.75 -9.88
CA ASP A 64 -0.57 -8.11 -9.81
C ASP A 64 -0.08 -8.47 -8.39
N VAL A 65 0.52 -7.49 -7.70
CA VAL A 65 1.15 -7.67 -6.38
C VAL A 65 0.65 -6.61 -5.41
N VAL A 66 0.14 -7.05 -4.26
CA VAL A 66 -0.17 -6.17 -3.12
C VAL A 66 0.91 -6.36 -2.06
N LEU A 67 1.62 -5.28 -1.74
CA LEU A 67 2.69 -5.28 -0.75
C LEU A 67 2.23 -4.63 0.56
N VAL A 68 2.22 -5.38 1.66
CA VAL A 68 2.14 -4.81 3.01
C VAL A 68 3.55 -4.45 3.45
N GLY A 69 3.98 -3.26 3.05
CA GLY A 69 5.34 -2.78 3.30
C GLY A 69 5.53 -2.15 4.68
N ASP A 70 6.73 -2.21 5.22
CA ASP A 70 7.10 -1.58 6.50
C ASP A 70 7.03 -0.03 6.46
N SER A 71 6.94 0.54 5.25
CA SER A 71 6.50 1.91 4.97
C SER A 71 5.20 2.32 5.68
N LEU A 72 4.39 1.37 6.15
CA LEU A 72 3.24 1.63 7.04
C LEU A 72 3.64 2.33 8.33
N ALA A 73 4.87 2.13 8.81
CA ALA A 73 5.42 2.82 9.97
C ALA A 73 5.27 4.33 9.82
N MET A 74 5.63 4.86 8.65
CA MET A 74 5.59 6.30 8.38
C MET A 74 4.22 6.74 7.88
N THR A 75 3.61 5.98 6.97
CA THR A 75 2.39 6.40 6.27
C THR A 75 1.11 6.19 7.08
N MET A 76 1.06 5.15 7.91
CA MET A 76 -0.12 4.78 8.69
C MET A 76 0.06 5.12 10.18
N LEU A 77 1.25 4.86 10.73
CA LEU A 77 1.51 5.00 12.17
C LEU A 77 2.21 6.33 12.54
N GLY A 78 2.69 7.09 11.55
CA GLY A 78 3.32 8.39 11.77
C GLY A 78 4.69 8.33 12.44
N TYR A 79 5.38 7.19 12.40
CA TYR A 79 6.76 7.06 12.85
C TYR A 79 7.72 7.81 11.93
N ASP A 80 8.86 8.25 12.48
CA ASP A 80 9.88 8.99 11.74
C ASP A 80 10.58 8.13 10.66
N ASN A 81 10.63 6.82 10.85
CA ASN A 81 11.25 5.85 9.96
C ASN A 81 10.64 4.45 10.15
N THR A 82 11.09 3.48 9.35
CA THR A 82 10.58 2.09 9.38
C THR A 82 11.21 1.19 10.45
N LEU A 83 12.21 1.65 11.21
CA LEU A 83 12.95 0.80 12.16
C LEU A 83 12.13 0.41 13.39
N SER A 84 11.17 1.25 13.78
CA SER A 84 10.40 1.07 15.02
C SER A 84 9.23 0.11 14.87
N VAL A 85 8.81 -0.21 13.64
CA VAL A 85 7.63 -1.05 13.44
C VAL A 85 7.93 -2.50 13.81
N THR A 86 7.02 -3.09 14.58
CA THR A 86 7.17 -4.45 15.11
C THR A 86 6.54 -5.49 14.19
N VAL A 87 6.90 -6.77 14.40
CA VAL A 87 6.24 -7.90 13.72
C VAL A 87 4.74 -7.92 14.00
N ASP A 88 4.31 -7.59 15.22
CA ASP A 88 2.89 -7.63 15.59
C ASP A 88 2.07 -6.52 14.94
N GLU A 89 2.64 -5.32 14.80
CA GLU A 89 2.03 -4.22 14.03
C GLU A 89 1.93 -4.58 12.55
N MET A 90 3.00 -5.12 11.97
CA MET A 90 2.97 -5.61 10.60
C MET A 90 1.87 -6.67 10.41
N LEU A 91 1.80 -7.68 11.29
CA LEU A 91 0.79 -8.74 11.25
C LEU A 91 -0.65 -8.20 11.39
N HIS A 92 -0.87 -7.12 12.16
CA HIS A 92 -2.16 -6.46 12.24
C HIS A 92 -2.63 -5.97 10.86
N HIS A 93 -1.78 -5.19 10.18
CA HIS A 93 -2.09 -4.66 8.86
C HIS A 93 -2.20 -5.76 7.81
N VAL A 94 -1.32 -6.76 7.85
CA VAL A 94 -1.38 -7.93 6.96
C VAL A 94 -2.73 -8.63 7.05
N ARG A 95 -3.23 -8.92 8.25
CA ARG A 95 -4.56 -9.56 8.41
C ARG A 95 -5.69 -8.69 7.87
N ALA A 96 -5.59 -7.36 7.98
CA ALA A 96 -6.59 -6.45 7.42
C ALA A 96 -6.59 -6.52 5.88
N VAL A 97 -5.40 -6.47 5.27
CA VAL A 97 -5.19 -6.53 3.82
C VAL A 97 -5.59 -7.89 3.25
N HIS A 98 -5.20 -9.00 3.90
CA HIS A 98 -5.55 -10.36 3.46
C HIS A 98 -7.05 -10.57 3.26
N ARG A 99 -7.90 -9.91 4.07
CA ARG A 99 -9.36 -9.97 3.90
C ARG A 99 -9.86 -9.24 2.66
N GLY A 100 -9.10 -8.29 2.13
CA GLY A 100 -9.43 -7.48 0.96
C GLY A 100 -8.86 -8.00 -0.36
N VAL A 101 -7.76 -8.76 -0.32
CA VAL A 101 -7.08 -9.29 -1.51
C VAL A 101 -7.64 -10.66 -1.90
N LYS A 102 -8.08 -10.82 -3.15
CA LYS A 102 -8.53 -12.11 -3.70
C LYS A 102 -7.57 -12.65 -4.75
N ASP A 103 -7.17 -11.82 -5.72
CA ASP A 103 -6.48 -12.29 -6.91
C ASP A 103 -4.99 -11.89 -6.94
N ALA A 104 -4.61 -10.74 -6.39
CA ALA A 104 -3.22 -10.29 -6.36
C ALA A 104 -2.35 -11.20 -5.47
N TRP A 105 -1.06 -11.27 -5.78
CA TRP A 105 -0.07 -11.94 -4.93
C TRP A 105 0.26 -11.03 -3.74
N LEU A 106 -0.07 -11.49 -2.53
CA LEU A 106 0.08 -10.76 -1.28
C LEU A 106 1.46 -11.05 -0.68
N VAL A 107 2.24 -9.98 -0.56
CA VAL A 107 3.59 -9.98 0.00
C VAL A 107 3.60 -9.10 1.25
N ALA A 108 4.32 -9.51 2.30
CA ALA A 108 4.53 -8.66 3.48
C ALA A 108 6.02 -8.44 3.74
N ASP A 109 6.39 -7.23 4.14
CA ASP A 109 7.74 -6.98 4.65
C ASP A 109 7.98 -7.69 5.98
N MET A 110 9.15 -8.30 6.10
CA MET A 110 9.73 -8.58 7.41
C MET A 110 10.35 -7.29 7.95
N PRO A 111 9.91 -6.77 9.11
CA PRO A 111 10.42 -5.50 9.63
C PRO A 111 11.85 -5.63 10.17
N TYR A 112 12.51 -4.49 10.39
CA TYR A 112 13.86 -4.46 10.97
C TYR A 112 13.95 -5.28 12.27
N GLY A 113 15.09 -5.93 12.50
CA GLY A 113 15.29 -6.84 13.64
C GLY A 113 14.70 -8.24 13.48
N SER A 114 13.59 -8.41 12.75
CA SER A 114 12.86 -9.69 12.68
C SER A 114 13.58 -10.83 11.95
N TYR A 115 14.64 -10.52 11.21
CA TYR A 115 15.48 -11.49 10.48
C TYR A 115 16.98 -11.19 10.59
N HIS A 116 17.36 -10.30 11.51
CA HIS A 116 18.73 -9.81 11.65
C HIS A 116 19.53 -10.52 12.74
N GLU A 117 18.85 -11.02 13.78
CA GLU A 117 19.50 -11.58 14.97
C GLU A 117 19.94 -13.03 14.74
N THR A 118 18.99 -13.93 14.46
CA THR A 118 19.27 -15.35 14.20
C THR A 118 18.52 -15.85 12.97
N VAL A 119 19.00 -16.96 12.40
CA VAL A 119 18.33 -17.66 11.29
C VAL A 119 16.98 -18.23 11.77
N GLU A 120 16.95 -18.74 13.00
CA GLU A 120 15.78 -19.31 13.64
C GLU A 120 14.67 -18.27 13.79
N ASP A 121 15.02 -17.04 14.22
CA ASP A 121 14.06 -15.94 14.33
C ASP A 121 13.52 -15.52 12.97
N ALA A 122 14.38 -15.47 11.93
CA ALA A 122 13.96 -15.14 10.58
C ALA A 122 12.92 -16.16 10.06
N VAL A 123 13.20 -17.46 10.19
CA VAL A 123 12.27 -18.52 9.77
C VAL A 123 11.00 -18.50 10.60
N HIS A 124 11.11 -18.32 11.92
CA HIS A 124 9.96 -18.24 12.82
C HIS A 124 9.04 -17.07 12.45
N ASN A 125 9.59 -15.87 12.30
CA ASN A 125 8.82 -14.67 11.97
C ASN A 125 8.22 -14.76 10.56
N ALA A 126 8.95 -15.27 9.57
CA ALA A 126 8.41 -15.51 8.23
C ALA A 126 7.21 -16.49 8.27
N ALA A 127 7.31 -17.57 9.05
CA ALA A 127 6.23 -18.52 9.22
C ALA A 127 5.00 -17.90 9.91
N ARG A 128 5.19 -16.94 10.82
CA ARG A 128 4.08 -16.16 11.41
C ARG A 128 3.36 -15.33 10.35
N PHE A 129 4.09 -14.65 9.46
CA PHE A 129 3.48 -13.89 8.35
C PHE A 129 2.59 -14.76 7.47
N VAL A 130 3.03 -15.97 7.14
CA VAL A 130 2.23 -16.93 6.37
C VAL A 130 1.04 -17.42 7.20
N LYS A 131 1.27 -17.96 8.41
CA LYS A 131 0.24 -18.66 9.19
C LYS A 131 -0.79 -17.73 9.84
N GLU A 132 -0.34 -16.62 10.40
CA GLU A 132 -1.20 -15.64 11.09
C GLU A 132 -1.67 -14.53 10.16
N GLY A 133 -0.84 -14.16 9.18
CA GLY A 133 -1.11 -13.07 8.25
C GLY A 133 -1.82 -13.52 6.97
N GLY A 134 -1.54 -14.72 6.48
CA GLY A 134 -2.09 -15.23 5.23
C GLY A 134 -1.40 -14.68 3.98
N VAL A 135 -0.15 -14.22 4.08
CA VAL A 135 0.63 -13.82 2.89
C VAL A 135 1.16 -15.05 2.16
N GLU A 136 1.36 -14.90 0.84
CA GLU A 136 1.99 -15.93 0.03
C GLU A 136 3.51 -15.78 -0.07
N ALA A 137 4.06 -14.65 0.36
CA ALA A 137 5.51 -14.40 0.41
C ALA A 137 5.89 -13.33 1.43
N VAL A 138 7.16 -13.34 1.82
CA VAL A 138 7.77 -12.28 2.63
C VAL A 138 8.82 -11.50 1.84
N LYS A 139 8.97 -10.21 2.10
CA LYS A 139 10.04 -9.37 1.54
C LYS A 139 11.12 -9.10 2.59
N MET A 140 12.38 -9.26 2.20
CA MET A 140 13.55 -9.12 3.09
C MET A 140 14.60 -8.22 2.43
N GLU A 141 15.14 -7.28 3.19
CA GLU A 141 16.19 -6.36 2.70
C GLU A 141 17.59 -6.91 2.90
N GLY A 142 18.40 -6.83 1.84
CA GLY A 142 19.81 -7.21 1.83
C GLY A 142 20.15 -8.15 0.68
N GLY A 143 21.35 -7.96 0.13
CA GLY A 143 21.92 -8.81 -0.92
C GLY A 143 22.73 -9.98 -0.37
N GLU A 144 23.95 -10.16 -0.89
CA GLU A 144 24.84 -11.30 -0.60
C GLU A 144 24.98 -11.58 0.90
N LYS A 145 25.12 -10.51 1.69
CA LYS A 145 25.26 -10.57 3.15
C LYS A 145 24.08 -11.20 3.91
N ARG A 146 22.92 -11.44 3.26
CA ARG A 146 21.65 -11.96 3.83
C ARG A 146 21.19 -13.24 3.13
N VAL A 147 21.89 -13.68 2.09
CA VAL A 147 21.49 -14.83 1.26
C VAL A 147 21.36 -16.12 2.06
N ASP A 148 22.23 -16.36 3.06
CA ASP A 148 22.14 -17.57 3.87
C ASP A 148 20.83 -17.60 4.67
N VAL A 149 20.44 -16.49 5.30
CA VAL A 149 19.15 -16.40 6.02
C VAL A 149 17.98 -16.55 5.06
N ILE A 150 18.03 -15.90 3.89
CA ILE A 150 17.00 -15.98 2.85
C ILE A 150 16.82 -17.42 2.37
N ARG A 151 17.91 -18.16 2.10
CA ARG A 151 17.84 -19.58 1.73
C ARG A 151 17.14 -20.41 2.79
N ARG A 152 17.40 -20.15 4.07
CA ARG A 152 16.78 -20.88 5.18
C ARG A 152 15.27 -20.61 5.28
N VAL A 153 14.81 -19.42 4.92
CA VAL A 153 13.37 -19.11 4.80
C VAL A 153 12.76 -19.81 3.58
N ILE A 154 13.45 -19.84 2.45
CA ILE A 154 13.02 -20.55 1.24
C ILE A 154 12.97 -22.07 1.48
N ASP A 155 13.96 -22.65 2.17
CA ASP A 155 14.01 -24.07 2.56
C ASP A 155 12.84 -24.46 3.48
N ALA A 156 12.26 -23.49 4.19
CA ALA A 156 11.04 -23.65 4.98
C ALA A 156 9.75 -23.51 4.13
N GLU A 157 9.88 -23.55 2.80
CA GLU A 157 8.80 -23.48 1.81
C GLU A 157 8.08 -22.12 1.78
N ILE A 158 8.75 -21.05 2.22
CA ILE A 158 8.21 -19.68 2.21
C ILE A 158 8.89 -18.89 1.08
N PRO A 159 8.15 -18.48 0.03
CA PRO A 159 8.70 -17.62 -1.01
C PRO A 159 9.21 -16.29 -0.44
N VAL A 160 10.38 -15.86 -0.91
CA VAL A 160 11.01 -14.60 -0.49
C VAL A 160 11.12 -13.65 -1.68
N ALA A 161 10.73 -12.40 -1.49
CA ALA A 161 11.12 -11.29 -2.35
C ALA A 161 12.39 -10.63 -1.76
N GLY A 162 13.47 -10.58 -2.54
CA GLY A 162 14.68 -9.86 -2.15
C GLY A 162 14.54 -8.36 -2.36
N HIS A 163 15.22 -7.54 -1.57
CA HIS A 163 15.26 -6.08 -1.75
C HIS A 163 16.70 -5.55 -1.64
N ILE A 164 17.19 -4.92 -2.72
CA ILE A 164 18.54 -4.32 -2.81
C ILE A 164 18.48 -2.91 -3.39
N GLY A 165 19.60 -2.19 -3.29
CA GLY A 165 19.66 -0.75 -3.57
C GLY A 165 19.55 0.03 -2.27
N LEU A 166 18.74 1.08 -2.27
CA LEU A 166 18.37 1.79 -1.05
C LEU A 166 17.44 0.89 -0.23
N THR A 167 17.93 0.40 0.91
CA THR A 167 17.17 -0.45 1.83
C THR A 167 16.84 0.39 3.08
N PRO A 168 15.61 0.93 3.23
CA PRO A 168 15.19 1.77 4.35
C PRO A 168 15.55 1.26 5.75
N GLN A 169 15.55 -0.06 5.98
CA GLN A 169 15.92 -0.62 7.27
C GLN A 169 17.42 -0.44 7.62
N SER A 170 18.23 -0.02 6.63
CA SER A 170 19.63 0.36 6.81
C SER A 170 19.85 1.88 6.83
N VAL A 171 18.80 2.70 7.03
CA VAL A 171 18.88 4.18 6.94
C VAL A 171 20.00 4.79 7.79
N ASN A 172 20.24 4.27 9.00
CA ASN A 172 21.31 4.76 9.88
C ASN A 172 22.70 4.42 9.34
N MET A 173 22.88 3.21 8.79
CA MET A 173 24.14 2.81 8.14
C MET A 173 24.40 3.56 6.84
N MET A 174 23.34 3.90 6.10
CA MET A 174 23.41 4.66 4.84
C MET A 174 23.53 6.17 5.05
N GLY A 175 23.26 6.65 6.27
CA GLY A 175 23.21 8.07 6.62
C GLY A 175 22.08 8.80 5.89
N GLY A 176 20.89 8.19 5.81
CA GLY A 176 19.68 8.72 5.18
C GLY A 176 19.29 8.03 3.87
N TYR A 177 18.14 8.43 3.32
CA TYR A 177 17.58 7.91 2.06
C TYR A 177 18.35 8.47 0.85
N LYS A 178 19.42 7.77 0.46
CA LYS A 178 20.31 8.18 -0.64
C LYS A 178 20.27 7.18 -1.78
N VAL A 179 20.34 7.71 -3.00
CA VAL A 179 20.50 6.90 -4.21
C VAL A 179 21.80 6.08 -4.14
N GLN A 180 21.69 4.77 -4.37
CA GLN A 180 22.81 3.80 -4.34
C GLN A 180 23.39 3.57 -5.74
N GLY A 181 24.49 2.82 -5.87
CA GLY A 181 25.03 2.45 -7.19
C GLY A 181 25.65 3.59 -8.01
N LYS A 182 26.21 4.62 -7.36
CA LYS A 182 26.82 5.79 -8.04
C LYS A 182 28.29 5.66 -8.41
N THR A 183 28.97 4.61 -7.92
CA THR A 183 30.38 4.34 -8.19
C THR A 183 30.53 2.93 -8.75
N LEU A 184 31.58 2.67 -9.53
CA LEU A 184 31.81 1.34 -10.09
C LEU A 184 31.81 0.24 -9.01
N GLN A 185 32.48 0.47 -7.88
CA GLN A 185 32.48 -0.46 -6.76
C GLN A 185 31.08 -0.73 -6.19
N ALA A 186 30.24 0.30 -6.07
CA ALA A 186 28.86 0.15 -5.60
C ALA A 186 27.99 -0.59 -6.62
N ILE A 187 28.22 -0.36 -7.92
CA ILE A 187 27.54 -1.07 -9.01
C ILE A 187 27.93 -2.55 -8.99
N GLU A 188 29.23 -2.87 -8.88
CA GLU A 188 29.71 -4.24 -8.77
C GLU A 188 29.12 -4.97 -7.55
N GLN A 189 28.99 -4.29 -6.41
CA GLN A 189 28.33 -4.88 -5.24
C GLN A 189 26.86 -5.16 -5.51
N LEU A 190 26.11 -4.22 -6.11
CA LEU A 190 24.70 -4.45 -6.45
C LEU A 190 24.52 -5.59 -7.45
N MET A 191 25.42 -5.74 -8.42
CA MET A 191 25.41 -6.89 -9.34
C MET A 191 25.64 -8.20 -8.59
N ARG A 192 26.62 -8.27 -7.69
CA ARG A 192 26.85 -9.45 -6.85
C ARG A 192 25.63 -9.77 -5.98
N ASP A 193 25.05 -8.75 -5.35
CA ASP A 193 23.85 -8.88 -4.53
C ASP A 193 22.67 -9.45 -5.33
N ALA A 194 22.42 -8.91 -6.53
CA ALA A 194 21.35 -9.38 -7.41
C ALA A 194 21.56 -10.83 -7.85
N VAL A 195 22.76 -11.17 -8.31
CA VAL A 195 23.09 -12.54 -8.74
C VAL A 195 23.04 -13.53 -7.57
N ALA A 196 23.44 -13.11 -6.37
CA ALA A 196 23.39 -13.95 -5.20
C ALA A 196 21.94 -14.24 -4.76
N LEU A 197 21.05 -13.25 -4.86
CA LEU A 197 19.61 -13.41 -4.63
C LEU A 197 18.95 -14.29 -5.70
N ASP A 198 19.28 -14.06 -6.97
CA ASP A 198 18.78 -14.86 -8.09
C ASP A 198 19.14 -16.34 -7.92
N ARG A 199 20.41 -16.63 -7.60
CA ARG A 199 20.88 -17.99 -7.28
C ARG A 199 20.30 -18.58 -6.01
N ALA A 200 19.83 -17.74 -5.07
CA ALA A 200 19.16 -18.22 -3.87
C ALA A 200 17.73 -18.69 -4.16
N GLY A 201 17.16 -18.31 -5.31
CA GLY A 201 15.81 -18.70 -5.70
C GLY A 201 14.72 -17.78 -5.14
N VAL A 202 15.03 -16.49 -4.91
CA VAL A 202 13.99 -15.51 -4.54
C VAL A 202 12.95 -15.39 -5.65
N ALA A 203 11.70 -15.13 -5.29
CA ALA A 203 10.58 -15.09 -6.22
C ALA A 203 10.55 -13.80 -7.08
N CYS A 204 11.07 -12.70 -6.54
CA CYS A 204 11.34 -11.45 -7.26
C CYS A 204 12.40 -10.63 -6.51
N ILE A 205 12.98 -9.62 -7.17
CA ILE A 205 13.96 -8.70 -6.60
C ILE A 205 13.46 -7.26 -6.74
N TYR A 206 13.28 -6.58 -5.62
CA TYR A 206 13.02 -5.15 -5.57
C TYR A 206 14.32 -4.37 -5.74
N LEU A 207 14.30 -3.39 -6.63
CA LEU A 207 15.42 -2.48 -6.91
C LEU A 207 14.98 -1.06 -6.54
N GLU A 208 15.50 -0.54 -5.43
CA GLU A 208 15.10 0.78 -4.92
C GLU A 208 16.22 1.82 -5.05
N GLY A 209 15.87 3.00 -5.58
CA GLY A 209 16.75 4.17 -5.54
C GLY A 209 18.14 3.94 -6.15
N ILE A 210 18.20 3.33 -7.34
CA ILE A 210 19.44 3.11 -8.11
C ILE A 210 19.37 3.80 -9.48
N PRO A 211 20.52 4.17 -10.11
CA PRO A 211 20.53 4.68 -11.47
C PRO A 211 19.88 3.69 -12.44
N ARG A 212 19.16 4.22 -13.42
CA ARG A 212 18.40 3.39 -14.37
C ARG A 212 19.29 2.43 -15.14
N GLU A 213 20.50 2.85 -15.49
CA GLU A 213 21.48 2.04 -16.22
C GLU A 213 21.89 0.81 -15.41
N VAL A 214 21.99 0.95 -14.08
CA VAL A 214 22.31 -0.15 -13.16
C VAL A 214 21.14 -1.11 -13.06
N ALA A 215 19.91 -0.59 -12.95
CA ALA A 215 18.71 -1.42 -12.93
C ALA A 215 18.52 -2.21 -14.24
N THR A 216 18.81 -1.58 -15.39
CA THR A 216 18.79 -2.27 -16.71
C THR A 216 19.80 -3.41 -16.74
N MET A 217 21.04 -3.17 -16.29
CA MET A 217 22.08 -4.22 -16.23
C MET A 217 21.65 -5.38 -15.33
N ILE A 218 21.16 -5.09 -14.12
CA ILE A 218 20.68 -6.12 -13.18
C ILE A 218 19.53 -6.92 -13.80
N THR A 219 18.52 -6.25 -14.34
CA THR A 219 17.32 -6.89 -14.90
C THR A 219 17.65 -7.82 -16.06
N ALA A 220 18.65 -7.47 -16.88
CA ALA A 220 19.13 -8.29 -17.98
C ALA A 220 19.99 -9.49 -17.53
N GLU A 221 20.66 -9.40 -16.37
CA GLU A 221 21.56 -10.43 -15.85
C GLU A 221 20.81 -11.55 -15.11
N VAL A 222 19.77 -11.21 -14.35
CA VAL A 222 19.05 -12.18 -13.49
C VAL A 222 17.84 -12.79 -14.17
N GLU A 223 17.57 -14.07 -13.93
CA GLU A 223 16.34 -14.74 -14.40
C GLU A 223 15.11 -14.35 -13.59
N THR A 224 15.32 -13.97 -12.33
CA THR A 224 14.27 -13.57 -11.40
C THR A 224 13.63 -12.23 -11.82
N PRO A 225 12.30 -12.05 -11.72
CA PRO A 225 11.65 -10.76 -11.99
C PRO A 225 12.14 -9.62 -11.12
N THR A 226 12.45 -8.47 -11.73
CA THR A 226 12.82 -7.24 -11.02
C THR A 226 11.64 -6.27 -10.89
N ILE A 227 11.47 -5.68 -9.72
CA ILE A 227 10.42 -4.67 -9.45
C ILE A 227 11.10 -3.37 -9.02
N GLY A 228 10.99 -2.33 -9.84
CA GLY A 228 11.66 -1.06 -9.62
C GLY A 228 10.85 -0.08 -8.76
N ILE A 229 11.54 0.71 -7.95
CA ILE A 229 11.03 1.94 -7.34
C ILE A 229 12.13 2.99 -7.33
N GLY A 230 12.00 3.99 -8.20
CA GLY A 230 13.10 4.91 -8.47
C GLY A 230 14.33 4.24 -9.12
N ALA A 231 14.12 3.14 -9.84
CA ALA A 231 15.12 2.40 -10.60
C ALA A 231 14.98 2.54 -12.12
N GLY A 232 14.09 3.42 -12.59
CA GLY A 232 13.83 3.61 -14.02
C GLY A 232 12.87 2.58 -14.63
N PRO A 233 12.56 2.71 -15.93
CA PRO A 233 11.49 1.97 -16.58
C PRO A 233 11.88 0.55 -17.00
N ASP A 234 13.17 0.20 -16.96
CA ASP A 234 13.70 -1.03 -17.56
C ASP A 234 13.71 -2.24 -16.60
N CYS A 235 13.00 -2.14 -15.46
CA CYS A 235 12.68 -3.28 -14.59
C CYS A 235 11.47 -4.05 -15.14
N ASP A 236 11.33 -5.33 -14.80
CA ASP A 236 10.19 -6.17 -15.23
C ASP A 236 8.84 -5.67 -14.67
N GLY A 237 8.88 -4.94 -13.56
CA GLY A 237 7.73 -4.31 -12.92
C GLY A 237 8.06 -3.04 -12.17
N GLN A 238 7.04 -2.42 -11.59
CA GLN A 238 7.16 -1.20 -10.79
C GLN A 238 6.32 -1.28 -9.52
N VAL A 239 6.82 -0.68 -8.44
CA VAL A 239 6.09 -0.48 -7.19
C VAL A 239 6.04 0.99 -6.80
N LEU A 240 4.92 1.41 -6.21
CA LEU A 240 4.82 2.66 -5.47
C LEU A 240 4.08 2.45 -4.15
N VAL A 241 4.39 3.31 -3.19
CA VAL A 241 3.59 3.45 -1.96
C VAL A 241 2.25 4.07 -2.34
N PHE A 242 1.13 3.42 -1.97
CA PHE A 242 -0.21 3.89 -2.34
C PHE A 242 -0.47 5.34 -1.89
N HIS A 243 0.01 5.71 -0.70
CA HIS A 243 -0.14 7.06 -0.17
C HIS A 243 0.57 8.11 -1.04
N ASP A 244 1.74 7.80 -1.60
CA ASP A 244 2.42 8.68 -2.55
C ASP A 244 1.62 8.81 -3.85
N LEU A 245 1.03 7.70 -4.32
CA LEU A 245 0.22 7.64 -5.54
C LEU A 245 -1.03 8.53 -5.45
N VAL A 246 -1.71 8.56 -4.31
CA VAL A 246 -2.96 9.33 -4.10
C VAL A 246 -2.77 10.63 -3.30
N ASN A 247 -1.54 11.10 -3.11
CA ASN A 247 -1.23 12.32 -2.35
C ASN A 247 -1.73 12.30 -0.89
N LEU A 248 -1.51 11.20 -0.17
CA LEU A 248 -1.69 11.07 1.28
C LEU A 248 -0.35 10.94 2.02
N THR A 249 0.72 11.47 1.43
CA THR A 249 2.03 11.61 2.06
C THR A 249 2.27 13.09 2.37
N PHE A 250 2.63 13.38 3.63
CA PHE A 250 2.77 14.76 4.12
C PHE A 250 4.22 15.29 4.09
N ASN A 251 5.15 14.48 3.61
CA ASN A 251 6.53 14.88 3.33
C ASN A 251 6.72 15.27 1.86
N PRO A 252 7.76 16.05 1.52
CA PRO A 252 8.11 16.32 0.12
C PRO A 252 8.26 15.01 -0.67
N PRO A 253 7.59 14.87 -1.83
CA PRO A 253 7.63 13.62 -2.59
C PRO A 253 9.05 13.36 -3.10
N ALA A 254 9.47 12.09 -3.07
CA ALA A 254 10.71 11.68 -3.70
C ALA A 254 10.64 11.90 -5.22
N LYS A 255 11.79 12.12 -5.86
CA LYS A 255 11.88 12.42 -7.31
C LYS A 255 11.19 11.37 -8.21
N PHE A 256 11.15 10.12 -7.77
CA PHE A 256 10.57 9.01 -8.55
C PHE A 256 9.05 8.89 -8.43
N VAL A 257 8.43 9.63 -7.51
CA VAL A 257 6.98 9.55 -7.28
C VAL A 257 6.23 10.30 -8.38
N ARG A 258 5.21 9.65 -8.95
CA ARG A 258 4.17 10.28 -9.75
C ARG A 258 2.84 10.15 -9.02
N ARG A 259 2.14 11.26 -8.85
CA ARG A 259 0.77 11.29 -8.32
C ARG A 259 -0.23 10.96 -9.42
N TYR A 260 -1.16 10.07 -9.13
CA TYR A 260 -2.26 9.68 -10.00
C TYR A 260 -3.62 10.18 -9.49
N GLY A 261 -3.69 10.70 -8.26
CA GLY A 261 -4.86 11.34 -7.68
C GLY A 261 -4.50 12.26 -6.52
N ASP A 262 -5.48 13.01 -6.02
CA ASP A 262 -5.34 13.89 -4.86
C ASP A 262 -6.43 13.61 -3.81
N ALA A 263 -6.22 12.55 -3.04
CA ALA A 263 -7.12 12.15 -1.97
C ALA A 263 -7.03 13.10 -0.77
N SER A 264 -5.89 13.76 -0.53
CA SER A 264 -5.79 14.78 0.53
C SER A 264 -6.75 15.94 0.26
N ALA A 265 -6.77 16.48 -0.96
CA ALA A 265 -7.71 17.54 -1.33
C ALA A 265 -9.17 17.07 -1.21
N LEU A 266 -9.49 15.87 -1.73
CA LEU A 266 -10.84 15.30 -1.66
C LEU A 266 -11.33 15.13 -0.22
N ILE A 267 -10.53 14.51 0.64
CA ILE A 267 -10.86 14.26 2.04
C ILE A 267 -11.01 15.59 2.79
N SER A 268 -10.09 16.54 2.57
CA SER A 268 -10.14 17.85 3.24
C SER A 268 -11.41 18.61 2.89
N GLN A 269 -11.78 18.64 1.61
CA GLN A 269 -13.02 19.27 1.14
C GLN A 269 -14.26 18.59 1.74
N ALA A 270 -14.30 17.26 1.78
CA ALA A 270 -15.42 16.52 2.36
C ALA A 270 -15.58 16.81 3.87
N VAL A 271 -14.48 16.83 4.61
CA VAL A 271 -14.48 17.15 6.06
C VAL A 271 -14.91 18.60 6.31
N GLU A 272 -14.43 19.55 5.50
CA GLU A 272 -14.81 20.96 5.60
C GLU A 272 -16.28 21.19 5.25
N ALA A 273 -16.80 20.50 4.23
CA ALA A 273 -18.19 20.54 3.83
C ALA A 273 -19.10 20.02 4.97
N PHE A 274 -18.81 18.83 5.50
CA PHE A 274 -19.54 18.26 6.64
C PHE A 274 -19.56 19.22 7.84
N LYS A 275 -18.41 19.79 8.20
CA LYS A 275 -18.32 20.80 9.26
C LYS A 275 -19.20 22.02 8.98
N SER A 276 -19.22 22.51 7.74
CA SER A 276 -20.05 23.65 7.33
C SER A 276 -21.54 23.35 7.47
N ASP A 277 -21.95 22.17 7.02
CA ASP A 277 -23.36 21.76 7.03
C ASP A 277 -23.86 21.61 8.46
N VAL A 278 -23.07 21.00 9.35
CA VAL A 278 -23.40 20.91 10.78
C VAL A 278 -23.47 22.30 11.43
N ALA A 279 -22.47 23.16 11.17
CA ALA A 279 -22.43 24.50 11.76
C ALA A 279 -23.59 25.40 11.32
N ARG A 280 -24.16 25.16 10.13
CA ARG A 280 -25.30 25.89 9.57
C ARG A 280 -26.64 25.21 9.83
N GLY A 281 -26.66 24.05 10.49
CA GLY A 281 -27.87 23.25 10.69
C GLY A 281 -28.47 22.70 9.39
N GLN A 282 -27.63 22.51 8.36
CA GLN A 282 -28.01 21.86 7.09
C GLN A 282 -27.90 20.35 7.18
N PHE A 283 -27.02 19.83 8.05
CA PHE A 283 -26.92 18.40 8.36
C PHE A 283 -27.12 18.14 9.88
N PRO A 284 -27.93 17.13 10.26
CA PRO A 284 -28.85 16.41 9.37
C PRO A 284 -30.04 17.28 8.99
N SER A 285 -30.56 17.07 7.80
CA SER A 285 -31.86 17.55 7.35
C SER A 285 -33.00 16.63 7.85
N ASP A 286 -34.25 17.03 7.58
CA ASP A 286 -35.42 16.20 7.90
C ASP A 286 -35.40 14.84 7.18
N ALA A 287 -34.90 14.81 5.94
CA ALA A 287 -34.77 13.58 5.15
C ALA A 287 -33.72 12.60 5.70
N GLU A 288 -32.77 13.11 6.48
CA GLU A 288 -31.72 12.33 7.16
C GLU A 288 -32.10 12.03 8.62
N SER A 289 -33.35 12.31 8.99
CA SER A 289 -33.88 12.17 10.34
C SER A 289 -34.99 11.12 10.41
N TYR A 290 -35.09 10.45 11.55
CA TYR A 290 -36.19 9.51 11.81
C TYR A 290 -37.33 10.22 12.55
N HIS A 291 -38.57 10.01 12.10
CA HIS A 291 -39.77 10.57 12.70
C HIS A 291 -40.47 9.58 13.62
N LEU A 292 -41.12 10.10 14.66
CA LEU A 292 -42.03 9.28 15.48
C LEU A 292 -43.19 8.77 14.61
N PRO A 293 -43.71 7.57 14.90
CA PRO A 293 -45.02 7.18 14.41
C PRO A 293 -46.07 8.22 14.83
N LYS A 294 -47.05 8.46 13.95
CA LYS A 294 -48.03 9.54 14.10
C LYS A 294 -48.78 9.50 15.44
N ASP A 295 -49.18 8.32 15.90
CA ASP A 295 -49.91 8.15 17.16
C ASP A 295 -49.05 8.52 18.37
N THR A 296 -47.76 8.16 18.33
CA THR A 296 -46.79 8.54 19.36
C THR A 296 -46.53 10.04 19.36
N GLN A 297 -46.49 10.68 18.19
CA GLN A 297 -46.33 12.13 18.07
C GLN A 297 -47.49 12.89 18.73
N VAL A 298 -48.74 12.47 18.48
CA VAL A 298 -49.93 13.07 19.09
C VAL A 298 -49.95 12.89 20.62
N ALA A 299 -49.61 11.70 21.11
CA ALA A 299 -49.52 11.44 22.54
C ALA A 299 -48.45 12.33 23.21
N LEU A 300 -47.30 12.48 22.56
CA LEU A 300 -46.20 13.33 23.03
C LEU A 300 -46.62 14.81 23.10
N GLU A 301 -47.32 15.32 22.09
CA GLU A 301 -47.84 16.70 22.10
C GLU A 301 -48.77 16.94 23.30
N THR A 302 -49.66 15.98 23.59
CA THR A 302 -50.56 16.05 24.75
C THR A 302 -49.78 16.13 26.07
N VAL A 303 -48.70 15.34 26.22
CA VAL A 303 -47.83 15.37 27.40
C VAL A 303 -47.09 16.70 27.53
N LEU A 304 -46.54 17.22 26.43
CA LEU A 304 -45.80 18.48 26.42
C LEU A 304 -46.70 19.69 26.76
N GLN A 305 -47.95 19.69 26.29
CA GLN A 305 -48.92 20.72 26.65
C GLN A 305 -49.22 20.73 28.15
N ARG A 306 -49.44 19.54 28.76
CA ARG A 306 -49.64 19.41 30.21
C ARG A 306 -48.44 19.93 31.00
N LYS A 307 -47.21 19.60 30.57
CA LYS A 307 -45.98 20.06 31.22
C LYS A 307 -45.84 21.58 31.21
N ARG A 308 -46.16 22.23 30.09
CA ARG A 308 -46.13 23.70 29.96
C ARG A 308 -47.17 24.39 30.85
N ALA A 309 -48.34 23.79 31.04
CA ALA A 309 -49.38 24.33 31.90
C ALA A 309 -49.02 24.26 33.39
N MET A 310 -48.26 23.24 33.82
CA MET A 310 -47.81 23.08 35.22
C MET A 310 -46.58 23.95 35.57
N GLN A 311 -45.90 24.51 34.58
CA GLN A 311 -44.74 25.41 34.78
C GLN A 311 -45.12 26.90 34.78
N ARG A 312 -46.39 27.23 34.59
CA ARG A 312 -46.96 28.58 34.71
C ARG A 312 -47.68 28.72 36.05
#